data_AF-A0A8T6P2Y6-F1
#
_entry.id   AF-A0A8T6P2Y6-F1
#
_cell.length_a   1.000
_cell.length_b   1.000
_cell.length_c   1.000
_cell.angle_alpha   90.00
_cell.angle_beta   90.00
_cell.angle_gamma   90.00
#
_symmetry.space_group_name_H-M   'P 1'
#
loop_
_entity.id
_entity.type
_entity.pdbx_description
1 polymer ?
#
loop_
_entity_poly.entity_id
_entity_poly.type
_entity_poly.pdbx_seq_one_letter_code
_entity_poly.pdbx_strand_id
1 'polypeptide(L)'
;METAIEDDTNLRIIPSIAGGSEQPIRQVDQSALRVNQALIISLLVLAFVFNLWWLVAFVSAVMIIGTIWPDAALFKLIYKNILKPANLVEPDVIPDNPEPHRFAQALGGLFTFGSAASLLLGLPALGWTLAWVVIVLAGLNLFLGFCVGCFVYYQFNRLGVPGFSVAPIPVEVDQER
;
A
#
# COMPACT_ATOMS: atom_id res chain seq x y z
N MET A 1 -41.02 -54.91 22.55
CA MET A 1 -39.57 -54.79 22.73
C MET A 1 -39.04 -54.08 21.52
N GLU A 2 -38.93 -52.76 21.61
CA GLU A 2 -37.77 -51.95 21.19
C GLU A 2 -38.19 -50.48 21.35
N THR A 3 -37.40 -49.74 22.11
CA THR A 3 -37.61 -48.37 22.57
C THR A 3 -37.36 -47.36 21.45
N ALA A 4 -38.20 -46.32 21.39
CA ALA A 4 -37.92 -45.10 20.64
C ALA A 4 -36.61 -44.46 21.18
N ILE A 5 -35.70 -44.11 20.28
CA ILE A 5 -34.53 -43.29 20.57
C ILE A 5 -34.81 -41.89 20.03
N GLU A 6 -34.77 -40.94 20.97
CA GLU A 6 -34.87 -39.50 20.82
C GLU A 6 -33.57 -38.89 20.28
N ASP A 7 -33.71 -37.79 19.53
CA ASP A 7 -32.90 -36.56 19.52
C ASP A 7 -31.36 -36.59 19.32
N ASP A 8 -30.91 -35.51 18.65
CA ASP A 8 -29.53 -35.03 18.55
C ASP A 8 -28.58 -35.81 17.63
N THR A 9 -28.58 -35.43 16.35
CA THR A 9 -27.34 -35.46 15.56
C THR A 9 -26.96 -34.02 15.22
N ASN A 10 -26.50 -33.29 16.23
CA ASN A 10 -25.53 -32.24 16.04
C ASN A 10 -24.40 -32.79 15.17
N LEU A 11 -24.41 -32.39 13.90
CA LEU A 11 -23.30 -32.57 12.98
C LEU A 11 -22.13 -31.75 13.55
N ARG A 12 -21.33 -32.38 14.42
CA ARG A 12 -20.06 -31.85 14.89
C ARG A 12 -19.13 -31.74 13.68
N ILE A 13 -19.12 -30.56 13.08
CA ILE A 13 -18.03 -30.11 12.22
C ILE A 13 -16.78 -30.16 13.09
N ILE A 14 -15.95 -31.18 12.87
CA ILE A 14 -14.63 -31.26 13.48
C ILE A 14 -13.83 -30.09 12.88
N PRO A 15 -13.34 -29.12 13.69
CA PRO A 15 -12.42 -28.13 13.17
C PRO A 15 -11.17 -28.87 12.72
N SER A 16 -10.87 -28.76 11.42
CA SER A 16 -9.61 -29.22 10.86
C SER A 16 -8.47 -28.59 11.66
N ILE A 17 -7.64 -29.43 12.27
CA ILE A 17 -6.45 -29.12 13.06
C ILE A 17 -5.28 -28.56 12.22
N ALA A 18 -5.55 -28.14 10.99
CA ALA A 18 -4.69 -27.22 10.26
C ALA A 18 -5.11 -25.80 10.64
N GLY A 19 -4.36 -25.16 11.54
CA GLY A 19 -4.58 -23.80 12.01
C GLY A 19 -4.36 -22.72 10.94
N GLY A 20 -5.04 -22.82 9.80
CA GLY A 20 -5.32 -21.69 8.93
C GLY A 20 -6.50 -20.96 9.54
N SER A 21 -6.25 -19.92 10.33
CA SER A 21 -7.31 -18.97 10.66
C SER A 21 -7.97 -18.54 9.35
N GLU A 22 -9.28 -18.77 9.20
CA GLU A 22 -10.13 -18.12 8.19
C GLU A 22 -10.10 -16.60 8.44
N GLN A 23 -8.98 -15.96 8.13
CA GLN A 23 -8.88 -14.52 8.07
C GLN A 23 -9.67 -14.13 6.83
N PRO A 24 -10.69 -13.25 6.95
CA PRO A 24 -11.39 -12.75 5.76
C PRO A 24 -10.33 -12.23 4.79
N ILE A 25 -10.37 -12.72 3.55
CA ILE A 25 -9.37 -12.37 2.52
C ILE A 25 -9.34 -10.85 2.41
N ARG A 26 -8.25 -10.24 2.88
CA ARG A 26 -8.07 -8.80 2.88
C ARG A 26 -7.82 -8.36 1.44
N GLN A 27 -8.49 -7.31 1.03
CA GLN A 27 -8.48 -6.84 -0.35
C GLN A 27 -7.96 -5.41 -0.43
N VAL A 28 -7.17 -5.13 -1.46
CA VAL A 28 -6.67 -3.79 -1.77
C VAL A 28 -6.95 -3.48 -3.24
N ASP A 29 -7.41 -2.26 -3.49
CA ASP A 29 -7.60 -1.74 -4.84
C ASP A 29 -6.25 -1.27 -5.40
N GLN A 30 -5.65 -2.07 -6.28
CA GLN A 30 -4.37 -1.78 -6.93
C GLN A 30 -4.47 -0.57 -7.85
N SER A 31 -5.62 -0.32 -8.49
CA SER A 31 -5.84 0.87 -9.30
C SER A 31 -5.74 2.14 -8.46
N ALA A 32 -6.29 2.14 -7.24
CA ALA A 32 -6.15 3.25 -6.31
C ALA A 32 -4.67 3.53 -5.94
N LEU A 33 -3.87 2.47 -5.74
CA LEU A 33 -2.44 2.58 -5.45
C LEU A 33 -1.65 3.12 -6.65
N ARG A 34 -1.93 2.65 -7.86
CA ARG A 34 -1.31 3.13 -9.10
C ARG A 34 -1.62 4.60 -9.36
N VAL A 35 -2.87 5.02 -9.15
CA VAL A 35 -3.26 6.44 -9.25
C VAL A 35 -2.50 7.29 -8.24
N ASN A 36 -2.40 6.84 -6.99
CA ASN A 36 -1.63 7.54 -5.96
C ASN A 36 -0.16 7.73 -6.37
N GLN A 37 0.47 6.69 -6.91
CA GLN A 37 1.85 6.75 -7.40
C GLN A 37 2.00 7.65 -8.62
N ALA A 38 1.09 7.58 -9.58
CA ALA A 38 1.09 8.45 -10.75
C ALA A 38 0.99 9.93 -10.36
N LEU A 39 0.14 10.26 -9.39
CA LEU A 39 0.01 11.63 -8.87
C LEU A 39 1.27 12.09 -8.15
N ILE A 40 1.86 11.26 -7.28
CA ILE A 40 3.11 11.58 -6.59
C ILE A 40 4.24 11.82 -7.59
N ILE A 41 4.42 10.92 -8.56
CA ILE A 41 5.44 11.05 -9.60
C ILE A 41 5.23 12.33 -10.40
N SER A 42 4.00 12.57 -10.88
CA SER A 42 3.68 13.74 -11.69
C SER A 42 3.95 15.05 -10.93
N LEU A 43 3.53 15.13 -9.67
CA LEU A 43 3.74 16.31 -8.84
C LEU A 43 5.22 16.55 -8.53
N LEU A 44 6.01 15.50 -8.24
CA LEU A 44 7.44 15.65 -7.99
C LEU A 44 8.22 16.02 -9.26
N VAL A 45 7.85 15.48 -10.42
CA VAL A 45 8.44 15.87 -11.72
C VAL A 45 8.11 17.32 -12.04
N LEU A 46 6.85 17.75 -11.85
CA LEU A 46 6.47 19.16 -11.99
C LEU A 46 7.23 20.05 -11.01
N ALA A 47 7.39 19.62 -9.77
CA ALA A 47 8.16 20.35 -8.78
C ALA A 47 9.61 20.55 -9.24
N PHE A 48 10.24 19.52 -9.80
CA PHE A 48 11.60 19.60 -10.34
C PHE A 48 11.70 20.55 -11.54
N VAL A 49 10.82 20.39 -12.54
CA VAL A 49 10.85 21.18 -13.78
C VAL A 49 10.65 22.67 -13.50
N PHE A 50 9.73 23.02 -12.60
CA PHE A 50 9.43 24.40 -12.23
C PHE A 50 10.22 24.90 -11.02
N ASN A 51 11.11 24.07 -10.46
CA ASN A 51 11.90 24.37 -9.26
C ASN A 51 11.05 24.83 -8.05
N LEU A 52 9.94 24.15 -7.81
CA LEU A 52 8.94 24.46 -6.77
C LEU A 52 9.15 23.59 -5.53
N TRP A 53 10.04 24.01 -4.63
CA TRP A 53 10.30 23.26 -3.38
C TRP A 53 9.05 23.07 -2.50
N TRP A 54 8.14 24.04 -2.48
CA TRP A 54 6.90 23.97 -1.72
C TRP A 54 5.95 22.87 -2.24
N LEU A 55 6.05 22.51 -3.52
CA LEU A 55 5.28 21.42 -4.09
C LEU A 55 5.81 20.06 -3.61
N VAL A 56 7.12 19.93 -3.42
CA VAL A 56 7.72 18.75 -2.77
C VAL A 56 7.25 18.65 -1.31
N ALA A 57 7.22 19.79 -0.60
CA ALA A 57 6.70 19.84 0.77
C ALA A 57 5.21 19.45 0.84
N PHE A 58 4.40 19.89 -0.13
CA PHE A 58 3.00 19.51 -0.25
C PHE A 58 2.84 17.99 -0.45
N VAL A 59 3.59 17.40 -1.39
CA VAL A 59 3.57 15.94 -1.62
C VAL A 59 3.96 15.19 -0.34
N SER A 60 5.01 15.65 0.34
CA SER A 60 5.45 15.06 1.61
C SER A 60 4.35 15.11 2.68
N ALA A 61 3.69 16.26 2.85
CA ALA A 61 2.57 16.39 3.77
C ALA A 61 1.43 15.43 3.43
N VAL A 62 1.04 15.33 2.16
CA VAL A 62 -0.02 14.40 1.72
C VAL A 62 0.36 12.94 2.02
N MET A 63 1.61 12.55 1.78
CA MET A 63 2.09 11.19 2.06
C MET A 63 2.09 10.88 3.55
N ILE A 64 2.60 11.79 4.38
CA ILE A 64 2.65 11.63 5.84
C ILE A 64 1.23 11.60 6.43
N ILE A 65 0.36 12.52 6.02
CA ILE A 65 -1.04 12.56 6.47
C ILE A 65 -1.76 11.28 6.06
N GLY A 66 -1.62 10.83 4.81
CA GLY A 66 -2.24 9.58 4.35
C GLY A 66 -1.69 8.32 5.04
N THR A 67 -0.47 8.38 5.56
CA THR A 67 0.13 7.30 6.37
C THR A 67 -0.54 7.21 7.74
N ILE A 68 -0.69 8.35 8.42
CA ILE A 68 -1.28 8.45 9.76
C ILE A 68 -2.79 8.23 9.69
N TRP A 69 -3.44 8.81 8.69
CA TRP A 69 -4.89 8.82 8.51
C TRP A 69 -5.29 8.29 7.11
N PRO A 70 -5.38 6.96 6.95
CA PRO A 70 -5.66 6.34 5.65
C PRO A 70 -6.99 6.77 5.02
N ASP A 71 -7.98 7.13 5.85
CA ASP A 71 -9.29 7.60 5.39
C ASP A 71 -9.25 9.03 4.84
N ALA A 72 -8.24 9.82 5.25
CA ALA A 72 -8.00 11.18 4.77
C ALA A 72 -6.94 11.23 3.66
N ALA A 73 -6.53 10.09 3.11
CA ALA A 73 -5.56 10.04 2.03
C ALA A 73 -6.10 10.77 0.79
N LEU A 74 -5.62 12.00 0.57
CA LEU A 74 -6.15 12.94 -0.43
C LEU A 74 -6.25 12.31 -1.82
N PHE A 75 -5.22 11.58 -2.25
CA PHE A 75 -5.19 10.93 -3.55
C PHE A 75 -6.18 9.75 -3.64
N LYS A 76 -6.45 9.05 -2.54
CA LYS A 76 -7.50 8.03 -2.45
C LYS A 76 -8.90 8.66 -2.54
N LEU A 77 -9.10 9.85 -1.96
CA LEU A 77 -10.34 10.61 -2.09
C LEU A 77 -10.55 11.09 -3.52
N ILE A 78 -9.51 11.57 -4.20
CA ILE A 78 -9.57 11.93 -5.62
C ILE A 78 -9.97 10.72 -6.46
N TYR A 79 -9.34 9.56 -6.23
CA TYR A 79 -9.73 8.33 -6.91
C TYR A 79 -11.20 7.95 -6.65
N LYS A 80 -11.62 7.89 -5.39
CA LYS A 80 -12.96 7.44 -5.00
C LYS A 80 -14.08 8.39 -5.41
N ASN A 81 -13.84 9.70 -5.33
CA ASN A 81 -14.88 10.72 -5.51
C ASN A 81 -14.88 11.33 -6.91
N ILE A 82 -13.79 11.18 -7.69
CA ILE A 82 -13.67 11.78 -9.02
C ILE A 82 -13.44 10.69 -10.07
N LEU A 83 -12.35 9.92 -9.99
CA LEU A 83 -11.96 9.01 -11.08
C LEU A 83 -12.89 7.79 -11.20
N LYS A 84 -13.25 7.18 -10.06
CA LYS A 84 -14.16 6.03 -10.02
C LYS A 84 -15.56 6.38 -10.52
N PRO A 85 -16.25 7.44 -10.05
CA PRO A 85 -17.55 7.82 -10.58
C PRO A 85 -17.49 8.36 -12.01
N ALA A 86 -16.35 8.92 -12.45
CA ALA A 86 -16.14 9.33 -13.84
C ALA A 86 -15.83 8.16 -14.80
N ASN A 87 -15.79 6.92 -14.29
CA ASN A 87 -15.48 5.71 -15.06
C ASN A 87 -14.14 5.79 -15.82
N LEU A 88 -13.17 6.55 -15.28
CA LEU A 88 -11.88 6.80 -15.92
C LEU A 88 -10.82 5.74 -15.57
N VAL A 89 -11.04 5.03 -14.47
CA VAL A 89 -10.16 3.96 -13.98
C VAL A 89 -11.02 2.84 -13.41
N GLU A 90 -10.82 1.62 -13.90
CA GLU A 90 -11.50 0.43 -13.41
C GLU A 90 -10.87 -0.05 -12.08
N PRO A 91 -11.67 -0.31 -11.04
CA PRO A 91 -11.17 -0.85 -9.78
C PRO A 91 -10.56 -2.25 -9.97
N ASP A 92 -9.33 -2.43 -9.49
CA ASP A 92 -8.60 -3.70 -9.54
C ASP A 92 -8.39 -4.21 -8.12
N VAL A 93 -9.40 -4.91 -7.59
CA VAL A 93 -9.45 -5.31 -6.18
C VAL A 93 -8.89 -6.72 -6.06
N ILE A 94 -7.67 -6.83 -5.54
CA ILE A 94 -6.90 -8.07 -5.44
C ILE A 94 -6.64 -8.40 -3.96
N PRO A 95 -6.57 -9.69 -3.56
CA PRO A 95 -6.08 -10.09 -2.24
C PRO A 95 -4.71 -9.51 -1.94
N ASP A 96 -4.63 -8.60 -0.97
CA ASP A 96 -3.37 -7.98 -0.56
C ASP A 96 -3.48 -7.35 0.84
N ASN A 97 -2.34 -7.10 1.48
CA ASN A 97 -2.27 -6.51 2.80
C ASN A 97 -2.10 -4.99 2.73
N PRO A 98 -2.91 -4.18 3.44
CA PRO A 98 -2.77 -2.73 3.45
C PRO A 98 -1.57 -2.22 4.28
N GLU A 99 -1.09 -2.97 5.27
CA GLU A 99 -0.03 -2.53 6.20
C GLU A 99 1.33 -2.29 5.51
N PRO A 100 1.84 -3.20 4.66
CA PRO A 100 3.07 -2.97 3.92
C PRO A 100 3.01 -1.74 3.00
N HIS A 101 1.85 -1.47 2.40
CA HIS A 101 1.62 -0.30 1.56
C HIS A 101 1.68 1.00 2.36
N ARG A 102 1.10 1.02 3.55
CA ARG A 102 1.20 2.17 4.47
C ARG A 102 2.64 2.41 4.91
N PHE A 103 3.39 1.34 5.17
CA PHE A 103 4.82 1.44 5.48
C PHE A 103 5.62 2.03 4.30
N ALA A 104 5.36 1.55 3.07
CA ALA A 104 5.98 2.09 1.87
C ALA A 104 5.66 3.59 1.68
N GLN A 105 4.41 3.99 1.93
CA GLN A 105 4.00 5.39 1.89
C GLN A 105 4.68 6.23 2.97
N ALA A 106 4.84 5.69 4.19
CA ALA A 106 5.56 6.36 5.28
C ALA A 106 7.01 6.65 4.89
N LEU A 107 7.70 5.65 4.33
CA LEU A 107 9.07 5.80 3.84
C LEU A 107 9.13 6.88 2.76
N GLY A 108 8.28 6.82 1.73
CA GLY A 108 8.24 7.86 0.70
C GLY A 108 7.98 9.26 1.27
N GLY A 109 7.09 9.38 2.26
CA GLY A 109 6.82 10.63 2.99
C GLY A 109 8.06 11.17 3.71
N LEU A 110 8.84 10.30 4.35
CA LEU A 110 10.11 10.67 5.01
C LEU A 110 11.18 11.13 4.01
N PHE A 111 11.35 10.42 2.88
CA PHE A 111 12.32 10.80 1.86
C PHE A 111 11.96 12.14 1.19
N THR A 112 10.68 12.33 0.85
CA THR A 112 10.18 13.61 0.31
C THR A 112 10.24 14.74 1.35
N PHE A 113 10.08 14.45 2.64
CA PHE A 113 10.26 15.43 3.71
C PHE A 113 11.72 15.89 3.78
N GLY A 114 12.66 14.94 3.79
CA GLY A 114 14.10 15.24 3.74
C GLY A 114 14.50 15.99 2.47
N SER A 115 13.86 15.67 1.35
CA SER A 115 14.01 16.40 0.08
C SER A 115 13.59 17.87 0.23
N ALA A 116 12.38 18.13 0.72
CA ALA A 116 11.87 19.49 0.93
C ALA A 116 12.73 20.28 1.94
N ALA A 117 13.13 19.66 3.05
CA ALA A 117 14.01 20.28 4.03
C ALA A 117 15.38 20.63 3.43
N SER A 118 15.97 19.74 2.64
CA SER A 118 17.25 19.99 1.98
C SER A 118 17.16 21.13 0.96
N LEU A 119 16.07 21.20 0.20
CA LEU A 119 15.80 22.31 -0.73
C LEU A 119 15.65 23.64 0.01
N LEU A 120 14.95 23.64 1.15
CA LEU A 120 14.77 24.83 1.99
C LEU A 120 16.09 25.31 2.62
N LEU A 121 16.97 24.37 2.99
CA LEU A 121 18.31 24.66 3.54
C LEU A 121 19.34 25.07 2.47
N GLY A 122 18.95 25.18 1.20
CA GLY A 122 19.85 25.56 0.11
C GLY A 122 20.80 24.45 -0.35
N LEU A 123 20.43 23.17 -0.15
CA LEU A 123 21.16 21.99 -0.61
C LEU A 123 20.43 21.32 -1.79
N PRO A 124 20.38 21.94 -2.98
CA PRO A 124 19.55 21.48 -4.08
C PRO A 124 19.95 20.11 -4.62
N ALA A 125 21.25 19.79 -4.67
CA ALA A 125 21.73 18.50 -5.14
C ALA A 125 21.17 17.35 -4.28
N LEU A 126 21.24 17.49 -2.94
CA LEU A 126 20.70 16.50 -2.01
C LEU A 126 19.16 16.44 -2.10
N GLY A 127 18.51 17.60 -2.10
CA GLY A 127 17.05 17.70 -2.18
C GLY A 127 16.48 17.00 -3.41
N TRP A 128 16.99 17.34 -4.59
CA TRP A 128 16.51 16.72 -5.83
C TRP A 128 16.91 15.25 -5.96
N THR A 129 18.07 14.85 -5.45
CA THR A 129 18.46 13.43 -5.42
C THR A 129 17.44 12.61 -4.64
N LEU A 130 17.04 13.08 -3.44
CA LEU A 130 16.03 12.39 -2.64
C LEU A 130 14.66 12.32 -3.34
N ALA A 131 14.24 13.40 -4.01
CA ALA A 131 12.99 13.41 -4.79
C ALA A 131 13.04 12.40 -5.94
N TRP A 132 14.16 12.35 -6.69
CA TRP A 132 14.35 11.41 -7.79
C TRP A 132 14.37 9.95 -7.33
N VAL A 133 14.96 9.65 -6.16
CA VAL A 133 14.88 8.31 -5.56
C VAL A 133 13.42 7.90 -5.35
N VAL A 134 12.59 8.78 -4.80
CA VAL A 134 11.15 8.51 -4.60
C VAL A 134 10.43 8.32 -5.93
N ILE A 135 10.71 9.15 -6.93
CA ILE A 135 10.14 9.02 -8.28
C ILE A 135 10.47 7.66 -8.88
N VAL A 136 11.73 7.22 -8.80
CA VAL A 136 12.17 5.93 -9.34
C VAL A 136 11.49 4.77 -8.62
N LEU A 137 11.43 4.79 -7.28
CA LEU A 137 10.79 3.73 -6.50
C LEU A 137 9.27 3.67 -6.74
N ALA A 138 8.60 4.83 -6.83
CA ALA A 138 7.19 4.88 -7.17
C ALA A 138 6.94 4.41 -8.61
N GLY A 139 7.81 4.79 -9.55
CA GLY A 139 7.75 4.35 -10.95
C GLY A 139 7.97 2.84 -11.08
N LEU A 140 8.88 2.26 -10.31
CA LEU A 140 9.13 0.82 -10.29
C LEU A 140 7.86 0.04 -9.92
N ASN A 141 7.11 0.53 -8.92
CA ASN A 141 5.83 -0.09 -8.59
C ASN A 141 4.76 0.17 -9.65
N LEU A 142 4.69 1.39 -10.20
CA LEU A 142 3.68 1.75 -11.19
C LEU A 142 3.83 0.97 -12.50
N PHE A 143 5.07 0.77 -12.97
CA PHE A 143 5.35 0.15 -14.26
C PHE A 143 5.68 -1.35 -14.18
N LEU A 144 6.41 -1.78 -13.14
CA LEU A 144 6.82 -3.19 -12.99
C LEU A 144 5.99 -3.95 -11.94
N GLY A 145 5.08 -3.27 -11.22
CA GLY A 145 4.30 -3.89 -10.15
C GLY A 145 5.14 -4.28 -8.92
N PHE A 146 6.38 -3.79 -8.82
CA PHE A 146 7.28 -4.14 -7.72
C PHE A 146 7.39 -3.03 -6.68
N CYS A 147 6.79 -3.26 -5.51
CA CYS A 147 6.88 -2.35 -4.37
C CYS A 147 8.06 -2.69 -3.46
N VAL A 148 9.15 -1.94 -3.58
CA VAL A 148 10.34 -2.10 -2.72
C VAL A 148 10.00 -1.94 -1.24
N GLY A 149 9.10 -1.02 -0.90
CA GLY A 149 8.68 -0.80 0.49
C GLY A 149 7.95 -2.03 1.09
N CYS A 150 7.07 -2.66 0.31
CA CYS A 150 6.41 -3.90 0.75
C CYS A 150 7.42 -5.04 0.90
N PHE A 151 8.38 -5.16 -0.03
CA PHE A 151 9.46 -6.15 0.08
C PHE A 151 10.28 -5.98 1.37
N VAL A 152 10.68 -4.75 1.69
CA VAL A 152 11.42 -4.45 2.94
C VAL A 152 10.58 -4.77 4.18
N TYR A 153 9.29 -4.43 4.18
CA TYR A 153 8.37 -4.79 5.27
C TYR A 153 8.36 -6.30 5.52
N TYR A 154 8.20 -7.10 4.46
CA TYR A 154 8.17 -8.56 4.58
C TYR A 154 9.51 -9.15 4.98
N GLN A 155 10.62 -8.53 4.58
CA GLN A 155 11.94 -8.93 5.03
C GLN A 155 12.12 -8.70 6.54
N PHE A 156 11.59 -7.60 7.08
CA PHE A 156 11.58 -7.36 8.53
C PHE A 156 10.67 -8.32 9.29
N ASN A 157 9.49 -8.65 8.73
CA ASN A 157 8.64 -9.71 9.27
C ASN A 157 9.37 -11.06 9.32
N ARG A 158 10.10 -11.42 8.25
CA ARG A 158 10.90 -12.65 8.19
C ARG A 158 12.06 -12.67 9.20
N LEU A 159 12.63 -11.51 9.52
CA LEU A 159 13.70 -11.37 10.52
C LEU A 159 13.15 -11.31 11.97
N GLY A 160 11.83 -11.30 12.16
CA GLY A 160 11.22 -11.26 13.49
C GLY A 160 11.29 -9.89 14.17
N VAL A 161 11.38 -8.80 13.38
CA VAL A 161 11.40 -7.43 13.93
C VAL A 161 10.03 -7.11 14.55
N PRO A 162 9.96 -6.67 15.81
CA PRO A 162 8.68 -6.35 16.46
C PRO A 162 7.95 -5.23 15.69
N GLY A 163 6.65 -5.42 15.44
CA GLY A 163 5.80 -4.49 14.68
C GLY A 163 5.59 -4.85 13.21
N PHE A 164 6.35 -5.81 12.66
CA PHE A 164 6.18 -6.36 11.32
C PHE A 164 5.63 -7.79 11.45
N SER A 165 4.32 -7.95 11.59
CA SER A 165 3.68 -9.25 11.87
C SER A 165 2.89 -9.84 10.70
N VAL A 166 2.78 -9.11 9.60
CA VAL A 166 1.98 -9.52 8.44
C VAL A 166 2.88 -10.23 7.43
N ALA A 167 2.52 -11.46 7.08
CA ALA A 167 3.20 -12.24 6.05
C ALA A 167 2.57 -12.00 4.65
N PRO A 168 3.32 -12.25 3.56
CA PRO A 168 2.76 -12.26 2.21
C PRO A 168 1.59 -13.24 2.12
N ILE A 169 0.54 -12.87 1.39
CA ILE A 169 -0.56 -13.78 1.11
C ILE A 169 -0.03 -14.82 0.11
N PRO A 170 -0.16 -16.13 0.39
CA PRO A 170 0.15 -17.15 -0.59
C PRO A 170 -0.68 -16.88 -1.84
N VAL A 171 -0.01 -16.64 -2.96
CA VAL A 171 -0.71 -16.67 -4.25
C VAL A 171 -1.11 -18.12 -4.43
N GLU A 172 -2.40 -18.46 -4.31
CA GLU A 172 -2.90 -19.70 -4.88
C GLU A 172 -2.59 -19.63 -6.37
N VAL A 173 -1.51 -20.30 -6.76
CA VAL A 173 -1.25 -20.59 -8.15
C VAL A 173 -2.38 -21.50 -8.55
N ASP A 174 -3.40 -20.95 -9.20
CA ASP A 174 -4.41 -21.74 -9.88
C ASP A 174 -3.67 -22.63 -10.86
N GLN A 175 -3.48 -23.88 -10.46
CA GLN A 175 -2.54 -24.83 -11.08
C GLN A 175 -3.15 -25.50 -12.31
N GLU A 176 -4.13 -24.85 -12.95
CA GLU A 176 -4.88 -25.36 -14.08
C GLU A 176 -4.95 -24.32 -15.21
N ARG A 177 -3.89 -24.24 -16.02
CA ARG A 177 -4.01 -24.02 -17.46
C ARG A 177 -2.87 -24.66 -18.24
#